data_AF-X1J3S4-F1
#
_entry.id   AF-X1J3S4-F1
#
_cell.length_a   1.000
_cell.length_b   1.000
_cell.length_c   1.000
_cell.angle_alpha   90.00
_cell.angle_beta   90.00
_cell.angle_gamma   90.00
#
_symmetry.space_group_name_H-M   'P 1'
#
loop_
_entity.id
_entity.type
_entity.pdbx_description
1 polymer ?
#
loop_
_entity_poly.entity_id
_entity_poly.type
_entity_poly.pdbx_seq_one_letter_code
_entity_poly.pdbx_strand_id
1 'polypeptide(L)'
;MFPNNWKHKCRVRVRDTEETIGEFYPKYMGCDPEWEELREYICPGCLSLLDVEAVPPGYPTIFNFLPDIDAFYEKWLGRKAPDKE
;
A
#
# COMPACT_ATOMS: atom_id res chain seq x y z
N MET A 1 -5.60 14.74 -12.17
CA MET A 1 -4.81 14.46 -10.93
C MET A 1 -5.60 13.55 -9.98
N PHE A 2 -4.98 12.50 -9.43
CA PHE A 2 -5.59 11.60 -8.43
C PHE A 2 -4.97 11.84 -7.05
N PRO A 3 -5.44 12.83 -6.27
CA PRO A 3 -4.74 13.27 -5.05
C PRO A 3 -4.93 12.34 -3.84
N ASN A 4 -5.85 11.39 -3.92
CA ASN A 4 -6.25 10.57 -2.78
C ASN A 4 -5.45 9.28 -2.72
N ASN A 5 -5.01 8.91 -1.52
CA ASN A 5 -4.39 7.60 -1.29
C ASN A 5 -5.41 6.48 -1.55
N TRP A 6 -5.10 5.63 -2.53
CA TRP A 6 -5.96 4.53 -2.98
C TRP A 6 -6.21 3.50 -1.88
N LYS A 7 -5.29 3.36 -0.91
CA LYS A 7 -5.39 2.45 0.22
C LYS A 7 -6.63 2.69 1.09
N HIS A 8 -7.15 3.92 1.14
CA HIS A 8 -8.40 4.23 1.86
C HIS A 8 -9.65 3.61 1.23
N LYS A 9 -9.54 3.02 0.04
CA LYS A 9 -10.63 2.33 -0.66
C LYS A 9 -10.44 0.80 -0.68
N CYS A 10 -9.40 0.29 -0.04
CA CYS A 10 -9.12 -1.13 0.03
C CYS A 10 -9.80 -1.79 1.23
N ARG A 11 -9.96 -3.11 1.15
CA ARG A 11 -10.11 -3.94 2.35
C ARG A 11 -8.72 -4.11 2.96
N VAL A 12 -8.63 -4.05 4.29
CA VAL A 12 -7.36 -4.21 5.00
C VAL A 12 -7.46 -5.41 5.92
N ARG A 13 -6.52 -6.35 5.81
CA ARG A 13 -6.29 -7.40 6.81
C ARG A 13 -5.01 -7.04 7.56
N VAL A 14 -5.13 -6.90 8.87
CA VAL A 14 -3.98 -6.65 9.76
C VAL A 14 -3.59 -7.99 10.39
N ARG A 15 -2.29 -8.25 10.44
CA ARG A 15 -1.69 -9.37 11.17
C ARG A 15 -0.84 -8.81 12.29
N ASP A 16 -1.37 -8.93 13.48
CA ASP A 16 -0.91 -8.34 14.73
C ASP A 16 -0.82 -9.40 15.83
N THR A 17 -0.73 -10.68 15.46
CA THR A 17 -0.56 -11.80 16.39
C THR A 17 0.47 -12.80 15.86
N GLU A 18 1.15 -13.50 16.77
CA GLU A 18 2.09 -14.56 16.41
C GLU A 18 1.44 -15.63 15.52
N GLU A 19 0.17 -15.97 15.77
CA GLU A 19 -0.58 -16.95 14.98
C GLU A 19 -0.75 -16.49 13.52
N THR A 20 -1.22 -15.25 13.32
CA THR A 20 -1.49 -14.74 11.97
C THR A 20 -0.23 -14.42 11.18
N ILE A 21 0.85 -14.03 11.85
CA ILE A 21 2.19 -13.87 11.25
C ILE A 21 2.79 -15.25 10.93
N GLY A 22 2.59 -16.22 11.81
CA GLY A 22 3.03 -17.61 11.65
C GLY A 22 2.41 -18.37 10.49
N GLU A 23 1.30 -17.86 9.91
CA GLU A 23 0.74 -18.39 8.65
C GLU A 23 1.72 -18.30 7.48
N PHE A 24 2.68 -17.35 7.51
CA PHE A 24 3.65 -17.12 6.44
C PHE A 24 5.09 -17.36 6.87
N TYR A 25 5.42 -17.03 8.11
CA TYR A 25 6.79 -17.09 8.60
C TYR A 25 6.95 -18.30 9.54
N PRO A 26 8.02 -19.10 9.38
CA PRO A 26 8.38 -20.09 10.38
C PRO A 26 8.57 -19.46 11.77
N LYS A 27 8.44 -20.29 12.80
CA LYS A 27 8.64 -19.86 14.18
C LYS A 27 9.97 -19.10 14.33
N TYR A 28 9.92 -17.92 14.95
CA TYR A 28 11.04 -17.00 15.17
C TYR A 28 11.60 -16.29 13.92
N MET A 29 10.95 -16.41 12.75
CA MET A 29 11.34 -15.70 11.52
C MET A 29 10.38 -14.57 11.11
N GLY A 30 9.26 -14.41 11.82
CA GLY A 30 8.32 -13.30 11.65
C GLY A 30 8.67 -12.09 12.51
N CYS A 31 7.93 -11.00 12.33
CA CYS A 31 8.02 -9.84 13.21
C CYS A 31 7.40 -10.12 14.59
N ASP A 32 7.83 -9.35 15.59
CA ASP A 32 7.20 -9.31 16.90
C ASP A 32 5.93 -8.42 16.81
N PRO A 33 4.73 -8.95 17.13
CA PRO A 33 3.49 -8.20 16.98
C PRO A 33 3.38 -6.96 17.89
N GLU A 34 4.16 -6.85 18.96
CA GLU A 34 4.22 -5.63 19.77
C GLU A 34 4.99 -4.51 19.07
N TRP A 35 5.84 -4.85 18.10
CA TRP A 35 6.74 -3.91 17.41
C TRP A 35 6.29 -3.58 15.99
N GLU A 36 5.67 -4.53 15.29
CA GLU A 36 5.31 -4.40 13.89
C GLU A 36 4.06 -5.21 13.54
N GLU A 37 3.15 -4.58 12.81
CA GLU A 37 1.98 -5.20 12.18
C GLU A 37 2.19 -5.33 10.67
N LEU A 38 1.70 -6.41 10.08
CA LEU A 38 1.62 -6.57 8.63
C LEU A 38 0.21 -6.18 8.16
N ARG A 39 0.12 -5.16 7.31
CA ARG A 39 -1.15 -4.69 6.74
C ARG A 39 -1.26 -5.04 5.27
N GLU A 40 -2.17 -5.94 4.96
CA GLU A 40 -2.47 -6.39 3.60
C GLU A 40 -3.59 -5.53 2.99
N TYR A 41 -3.29 -4.79 1.93
CA TYR A 41 -4.26 -3.97 1.20
C TYR A 41 -4.83 -4.73 0.01
N ILE A 42 -6.11 -5.07 0.10
CA ILE A 42 -6.77 -6.00 -0.82
C ILE A 42 -7.83 -5.26 -1.65
N CYS A 43 -7.87 -5.54 -2.95
CA CYS A 43 -8.89 -5.01 -3.86
C CYS A 43 -10.30 -5.49 -3.44
N PRO A 44 -11.27 -4.59 -3.20
CA PRO A 44 -12.61 -4.99 -2.75
C PRO A 44 -13.43 -5.72 -3.81
N GLY A 45 -13.04 -5.66 -5.09
CA GLY A 45 -13.74 -6.30 -6.21
C GLY A 45 -13.21 -7.70 -6.54
N CYS A 46 -11.90 -7.81 -6.81
CA CYS A 46 -11.28 -9.06 -7.29
C CYS A 46 -10.40 -9.77 -6.25
N LEU A 47 -10.25 -9.20 -5.05
CA LEU A 47 -9.45 -9.74 -3.94
C LEU A 47 -7.94 -9.88 -4.22
N SER A 48 -7.43 -9.20 -5.25
CA SER A 48 -5.99 -9.10 -5.47
C SER A 48 -5.32 -8.35 -4.31
N LEU A 49 -4.18 -8.86 -3.84
CA LEU A 49 -3.29 -8.19 -2.90
C LEU A 49 -2.52 -7.09 -3.65
N LEU A 50 -2.77 -5.83 -3.30
CA LEU A 50 -2.24 -4.67 -4.02
C LEU A 50 -0.97 -4.10 -3.38
N ASP A 51 -0.87 -4.18 -2.04
CA ASP A 51 0.32 -3.77 -1.29
C ASP A 51 0.34 -4.44 0.09
N VAL A 52 1.53 -4.50 0.69
CA VAL A 52 1.75 -4.93 2.08
C VAL A 52 2.61 -3.89 2.77
N GLU A 53 2.13 -3.39 3.91
CA GLU A 53 2.94 -2.55 4.79
C GLU A 53 3.41 -3.37 5.99
N ALA A 54 4.67 -3.18 6.38
CA ALA A 54 5.23 -3.67 7.63
C ALA A 54 5.62 -2.43 8.44
N VAL A 55 4.83 -2.11 9.45
CA VAL A 55 4.96 -0.85 10.20
C VAL A 55 4.61 -1.05 11.68
N PRO A 56 5.04 -0.14 12.57
CA PRO A 56 4.62 -0.20 13.96
C PRO A 56 3.10 -0.04 14.15
N PRO A 57 2.52 -0.62 15.23
CA PRO A 57 1.12 -0.41 15.57
C PRO A 57 0.74 1.07 15.65
N GLY A 58 -0.36 1.45 15.01
CA GLY A 58 -0.86 2.83 14.99
C GLY A 58 -0.17 3.77 13.99
N TYR A 59 0.81 3.29 13.22
CA TYR A 59 1.44 4.10 12.17
C TYR A 59 0.43 4.48 11.08
N PRO A 60 0.42 5.71 10.55
CA PRO A 60 -0.55 6.11 9.53
C PRO A 60 -0.39 5.30 8.24
N THR A 61 -1.47 5.18 7.46
CA THR A 61 -1.41 4.54 6.14
C THR A 61 -0.51 5.32 5.20
N ILE A 62 0.46 4.65 4.57
CA ILE A 62 1.48 5.31 3.75
C ILE A 62 0.87 5.73 2.42
N PHE A 63 1.05 6.98 2.03
CA PHE A 63 0.76 7.44 0.67
C PHE A 63 2.04 7.31 -0.18
N ASN A 64 2.21 6.16 -0.84
CA ASN A 64 3.47 5.79 -1.47
C ASN A 64 3.92 6.76 -2.58
N PHE A 65 2.97 7.32 -3.35
CA PHE A 65 3.33 8.10 -4.52
C PHE A 65 2.28 9.13 -4.93
N LEU A 66 2.74 10.37 -5.13
CA LEU A 66 1.97 11.48 -5.69
C LEU A 66 2.72 12.03 -6.90
N PRO A 67 2.49 11.49 -8.12
CA PRO A 67 3.21 11.92 -9.32
C PRO A 67 2.75 13.28 -9.85
N ASP A 68 3.70 14.07 -10.32
CA ASP A 68 3.43 15.20 -11.23
C ASP A 68 3.30 14.67 -12.67
N ILE A 69 2.09 14.24 -13.02
CA ILE A 69 1.77 13.67 -14.33
C ILE A 69 1.96 14.71 -15.45
N ASP A 70 1.62 15.96 -15.19
CA ASP A 70 1.75 17.05 -16.16
C ASP A 70 3.20 17.28 -16.53
N ALA A 71 4.08 17.42 -15.52
CA ALA A 71 5.51 17.58 -15.77
C ALA A 71 6.10 16.37 -16.49
N PHE A 72 5.70 15.16 -16.09
CA PHE A 72 6.18 13.94 -16.75
C PHE A 72 5.84 13.92 -18.24
N TYR A 73 4.60 14.20 -18.62
CA TYR A 73 4.19 14.16 -20.03
C TYR A 73 4.71 15.36 -20.82
N GLU A 74 4.48 16.58 -20.32
CA GLU A 74 4.71 17.79 -21.11
C GLU A 74 6.17 18.21 -21.14
N LYS A 75 6.88 18.11 -20.00
CA LYS A 75 8.27 18.58 -19.89
C LYS A 75 9.28 17.49 -20.24
N TRP A 76 9.01 16.24 -19.87
CA TRP A 76 9.99 15.17 -20.03
C TRP A 76 9.75 14.36 -21.31
N LEU A 77 8.49 14.04 -21.62
CA LEU A 77 8.14 13.29 -22.83
C LEU A 77 7.80 14.17 -24.04
N GLY A 78 7.58 15.47 -23.84
CA GLY A 78 7.28 16.42 -24.93
C GLY A 78 5.92 16.18 -25.61
N ARG A 79 4.97 15.57 -24.90
CA ARG A 79 3.60 15.31 -25.42
C ARG A 79 2.54 15.78 -24.41
N LYS A 80 1.31 16.02 -24.88
CA LYS A 80 0.21 16.39 -24.00
C LYS A 80 -0.10 15.26 -23.00
N ALA A 81 -0.52 15.64 -21.80
CA ALA A 81 -1.04 14.70 -20.83
C ALA A 81 -2.38 14.09 -21.33
N PRO A 82 -2.67 12.80 -21.05
CA PRO A 82 -3.85 12.11 -21.60
C PRO A 82 -5.19 12.73 -21.20
N ASP A 83 -5.27 13.41 -20.05
CA ASP A 83 -6.46 14.13 -19.59
C ASP A 83 -6.63 15.52 -20.25
N LYS A 84 -5.66 15.95 -21.05
CA LYS A 84 -5.65 17.20 -21.83
C LYS A 84 -5.66 16.96 -23.35
N GLU A 85 -5.91 15.71 -23.76
CA GLU A 85 -6.19 15.36 -25.15
C GLU A 85 -7.56 15.87 -25.61
#